data_AF-A0A820PN15-F1
#
_entry.id   AF-A0A820PN15-F1
#
_cell.length_a   1.000
_cell.length_b   1.000
_cell.length_c   1.000
_cell.angle_alpha   90.00
_cell.angle_beta   90.00
_cell.angle_gamma   90.00
#
_symmetry.space_group_name_H-M   'P 1'
#
loop_
_entity.id
_entity.type
_entity.pdbx_description
1 polymer ?
#
loop_
_entity_poly.entity_id
_entity_poly.type
_entity_poly.pdbx_seq_one_letter_code
_entity_poly.pdbx_strand_id
1 'polypeptide(L)'
;YFFNQPTMNNIFLFITQLLLSDDNCICVNSAYIIGSIIEIENGLELFLSIFTVNCTIDVIQRLCQLLTHSDFDCVLNATGILGTICSSKEGRDFILNHTSINDIVSNIAMLLNSINVWIAGNAALVLARIPIEGIG
;
A
#
# COMPACT_ATOMS: atom_id res chain seq x y z
N TYR A 1 20.36 -11.47 -5.34
CA TYR A 1 21.64 -10.91 -4.83
C TYR A 1 21.54 -9.42 -4.46
N PHE A 2 20.68 -8.62 -5.09
CA PHE A 2 20.53 -7.18 -4.80
C PHE A 2 19.76 -6.89 -3.48
N PHE A 3 18.76 -7.71 -3.12
CA PHE A 3 17.82 -7.43 -2.00
C PHE A 3 18.29 -7.83 -0.59
N ASN A 4 19.44 -8.47 -0.43
CA ASN A 4 19.97 -8.89 0.89
C ASN A 4 21.06 -7.95 1.45
N GLN A 5 21.14 -6.72 0.95
CA GLN A 5 22.14 -5.75 1.40
C GLN A 5 21.49 -4.75 2.38
N PRO A 6 22.10 -4.49 3.55
CA PRO A 6 21.61 -3.48 4.51
C PRO A 6 21.31 -2.11 3.89
N THR A 7 22.04 -1.75 2.84
CA THR A 7 21.84 -0.53 2.05
C THR A 7 20.46 -0.46 1.39
N MET A 8 19.92 -1.58 0.89
CA MET A 8 18.60 -1.60 0.24
C MET A 8 17.48 -1.37 1.25
N ASN A 9 17.59 -1.96 2.45
CA ASN A 9 16.62 -1.72 3.52
C ASN A 9 16.60 -0.23 3.90
N ASN A 10 17.77 0.40 4.02
CA ASN A 10 17.88 1.82 4.31
C ASN A 10 17.27 2.70 3.19
N ILE A 11 17.53 2.36 1.93
CA ILE A 11 16.93 3.07 0.78
C ILE A 11 15.41 2.93 0.82
N PHE A 12 14.90 1.72 1.05
CA PHE A 12 13.46 1.48 1.08
C PHE A 12 12.76 2.18 2.25
N LEU A 13 13.38 2.15 3.44
CA LEU A 13 12.92 2.93 4.59
C LEU A 13 12.91 4.43 4.30
N PHE A 14 13.95 4.95 3.65
CA PHE A 14 14.00 6.38 3.26
C PHE A 14 12.89 6.75 2.28
N ILE A 15 12.67 5.94 1.23
CA ILE A 15 11.54 6.16 0.29
C ILE A 15 10.21 6.11 1.03
N THR A 16 10.08 5.22 2.01
CA THR A 16 8.88 5.13 2.85
C THR A 16 8.68 6.39 3.70
N GLN A 17 9.75 7.00 4.22
CA GLN A 17 9.65 8.31 4.88
C GLN A 17 9.18 9.40 3.92
N LEU A 18 9.60 9.37 2.66
CA LEU A 18 9.16 10.33 1.65
C LEU A 18 7.67 10.20 1.31
N LEU A 19 7.06 9.02 1.50
CA LEU A 19 5.60 8.84 1.39
C LEU A 19 4.82 9.72 2.40
N LEU A 20 5.46 10.10 3.51
CA LEU A 20 4.89 10.99 4.53
C LEU A 20 5.02 12.47 4.19
N SER A 21 5.65 12.83 3.06
CA SER A 21 5.79 14.22 2.63
C SER A 21 4.43 14.86 2.36
N ASP A 22 4.30 16.16 2.69
CA ASP A 22 3.16 16.99 2.32
C ASP A 22 3.24 17.49 0.86
N ASP A 23 4.39 17.30 0.20
CA ASP A 23 4.53 17.61 -1.22
C ASP A 23 3.96 16.46 -2.05
N ASN A 24 2.91 16.75 -2.84
CA ASN A 24 2.24 15.75 -3.66
C ASN A 24 3.19 15.04 -4.63
N CYS A 25 4.11 15.77 -5.27
CA CYS A 25 5.04 15.18 -6.22
C CYS A 25 5.98 14.18 -5.53
N ILE A 26 6.49 14.54 -4.34
CA ILE A 26 7.33 13.63 -3.55
C ILE A 26 6.51 12.41 -3.10
N CYS A 27 5.32 12.63 -2.56
CA CYS A 27 4.45 11.56 -2.07
C CYS A 27 4.06 10.58 -3.19
N VAL A 28 3.59 11.08 -4.34
CA VAL A 28 3.19 10.27 -5.50
C VAL A 28 4.37 9.47 -6.05
N ASN A 29 5.53 10.10 -6.27
CA ASN A 29 6.71 9.42 -6.78
C ASN A 29 7.20 8.34 -5.80
N SER A 30 7.14 8.62 -4.50
CA SER A 30 7.51 7.65 -3.47
C SER A 30 6.56 6.47 -3.44
N ALA A 31 5.25 6.72 -3.53
CA ALA A 31 4.23 5.67 -3.63
C ALA A 31 4.47 4.79 -4.86
N TYR A 32 4.68 5.39 -6.03
CA TYR A 32 4.96 4.67 -7.27
C TYR A 32 6.21 3.77 -7.16
N ILE A 33 7.30 4.30 -6.59
CA ILE A 33 8.54 3.52 -6.38
C ILE A 33 8.30 2.38 -5.39
N ILE A 34 7.56 2.61 -4.30
CA ILE A 34 7.22 1.56 -3.32
C ILE A 34 6.40 0.45 -4.00
N GLY A 35 5.36 0.80 -4.75
CA GLY A 35 4.54 -0.16 -5.49
C GLY A 35 5.39 -0.97 -6.47
N SER A 36 6.23 -0.28 -7.25
CA SER A 36 7.16 -0.93 -8.19
C SER A 36 8.11 -1.89 -7.49
N ILE A 37 8.62 -1.55 -6.31
CA ILE A 37 9.49 -2.43 -5.52
C ILE A 37 8.72 -3.65 -5.01
N ILE A 38 7.46 -3.50 -4.58
CA ILE A 38 6.66 -4.61 -4.07
C ILE A 38 6.31 -5.61 -5.19
N GLU A 39 6.15 -5.13 -6.43
CA GLU A 39 5.79 -5.94 -7.61
C GLU A 39 6.90 -6.85 -8.13
N ILE A 40 8.17 -6.59 -7.81
CA ILE A 40 9.26 -7.44 -8.26
C ILE A 40 9.35 -8.74 -7.46
N GLU A 41 10.10 -9.71 -7.99
CA GLU A 41 10.37 -10.98 -7.31
C GLU A 41 11.00 -10.75 -5.92
N ASN A 42 10.37 -11.30 -4.88
CA ASN A 42 10.70 -11.13 -3.44
C ASN A 42 10.50 -9.71 -2.88
N GLY A 43 9.94 -8.77 -3.65
CA GLY A 43 9.70 -7.39 -3.23
C GLY A 43 8.71 -7.28 -2.07
N LEU A 44 7.60 -8.00 -2.15
CA LEU A 44 6.61 -8.09 -1.06
C LEU A 44 7.20 -8.74 0.19
N GLU A 45 8.02 -9.79 0.06
CA GLU A 45 8.67 -10.44 1.21
C GLU A 45 9.60 -9.46 1.93
N LEU A 46 10.40 -8.69 1.17
CA LEU A 46 11.23 -7.63 1.71
C LEU A 46 10.39 -6.58 2.44
N PHE A 47 9.31 -6.09 1.81
CA PHE A 47 8.40 -5.14 2.42
C PHE A 47 7.86 -5.66 3.76
N LEU A 48 7.33 -6.88 3.78
CA LEU A 48 6.78 -7.47 5.00
C LEU A 48 7.87 -7.65 6.07
N SER A 49 9.08 -8.10 5.71
CA SER A 49 10.18 -8.26 6.67
C SER A 49 10.59 -6.95 7.37
N ILE A 50 10.48 -5.82 6.67
CA ILE A 50 10.84 -4.50 7.18
C ILE A 50 9.74 -3.94 8.09
N PHE A 51 8.47 -4.11 7.72
CA PHE A 51 7.34 -3.46 8.40
C PHE A 51 6.64 -4.32 9.45
N THR A 52 6.96 -5.62 9.54
CA THR A 52 6.44 -6.49 10.62
C THR A 52 7.20 -6.36 11.93
N VAL A 53 8.45 -5.87 11.92
CA VAL A 53 9.29 -5.75 13.12
C VAL A 53 9.51 -4.28 13.46
N ASN A 54 8.65 -3.72 14.32
CA ASN A 54 8.78 -2.39 14.95
C ASN A 54 9.35 -1.28 14.04
N CYS A 55 8.80 -1.13 12.83
CA CYS A 55 9.06 0.07 12.04
C CYS A 55 8.29 1.24 12.66
N THR A 56 8.92 2.41 12.78
CA THR A 56 8.27 3.64 13.26
C THR A 56 7.32 4.25 12.23
N ILE A 57 7.39 3.80 10.97
CA ILE A 57 6.59 4.31 9.87
C ILE A 57 5.44 3.33 9.60
N ASP A 58 4.22 3.80 9.83
CA ASP A 58 3.02 3.05 9.51
C ASP A 58 2.60 3.32 8.05
N VAL A 59 3.12 2.49 7.14
CA VAL A 59 2.84 2.59 5.71
C VAL A 59 1.38 2.30 5.40
N ILE A 60 0.78 1.35 6.11
CA ILE A 60 -0.60 0.94 5.83
C ILE A 60 -1.56 2.04 6.25
N GLN A 61 -1.34 2.68 7.41
CA GLN A 61 -2.08 3.87 7.81
C GLN A 61 -1.88 5.02 6.81
N ARG A 62 -0.66 5.26 6.33
CA ARG A 62 -0.42 6.30 5.32
C ARG A 62 -1.14 6.00 3.99
N LEU A 63 -1.07 4.77 3.49
CA LEU A 63 -1.80 4.37 2.29
C LEU A 63 -3.30 4.55 2.48
N CYS A 64 -3.84 4.20 3.65
CA CYS A 64 -5.24 4.43 3.99
C CYS A 64 -5.63 5.91 3.93
N GLN A 65 -4.79 6.83 4.42
CA GLN A 65 -5.00 8.28 4.29
C GLN A 65 -5.00 8.74 2.84
N LEU A 66 -4.11 8.18 2.02
CA LEU A 66 -3.99 8.52 0.60
C LEU A 66 -5.20 8.06 -0.23
N LEU A 67 -5.97 7.06 0.22
CA LEU A 67 -7.23 6.65 -0.44
C LEU A 67 -8.28 7.75 -0.47
N THR A 68 -8.22 8.69 0.48
CA THR A 68 -9.14 9.83 0.58
C THR A 68 -8.52 11.15 0.10
N HIS A 69 -7.34 11.09 -0.53
CA HIS A 69 -6.64 12.28 -0.99
C HIS A 69 -7.38 12.95 -2.15
N SER A 70 -7.29 14.27 -2.26
CA SER A 70 -7.92 15.03 -3.34
C SER A 70 -7.23 14.86 -4.70
N ASP A 71 -6.01 14.35 -4.69
CA ASP A 71 -5.19 14.11 -5.88
C ASP A 71 -5.40 12.67 -6.38
N PHE A 72 -5.79 12.54 -7.65
CA PHE A 72 -6.10 11.23 -8.22
C PHE A 72 -4.89 10.31 -8.33
N ASP A 73 -3.68 10.84 -8.52
CA ASP A 73 -2.47 10.03 -8.63
C ASP A 73 -2.07 9.47 -7.27
N CYS A 74 -2.27 10.24 -6.18
CA CYS A 74 -2.14 9.72 -4.81
C CYS A 74 -3.08 8.52 -4.58
N VAL A 75 -4.37 8.69 -4.92
CA VAL A 75 -5.39 7.64 -4.72
C VAL A 75 -5.10 6.42 -5.60
N LEU A 76 -4.73 6.63 -6.86
CA LEU A 76 -4.42 5.56 -7.79
C LEU A 76 -3.22 4.73 -7.34
N ASN A 77 -2.13 5.38 -6.92
CA ASN A 77 -0.97 4.66 -6.41
C ASN A 77 -1.29 3.94 -5.11
N ALA A 78 -2.00 4.57 -4.17
CA ALA A 78 -2.36 3.92 -2.90
C ALA A 78 -3.24 2.68 -3.10
N THR A 79 -4.28 2.78 -3.94
CA THR A 79 -5.13 1.63 -4.30
C THR A 79 -4.35 0.53 -5.00
N GLY A 80 -3.44 0.89 -5.93
CA GLY A 80 -2.57 -0.05 -6.63
C GLY A 80 -1.66 -0.82 -5.67
N ILE A 81 -0.96 -0.12 -4.78
CA ILE A 81 -0.06 -0.73 -3.80
C ILE A 81 -0.81 -1.70 -2.89
N LEU A 82 -1.97 -1.30 -2.36
CA LEU A 82 -2.82 -2.18 -1.55
C LEU A 82 -3.26 -3.42 -2.35
N GLY A 83 -3.59 -3.23 -3.63
CA GLY A 83 -3.93 -4.32 -4.54
C GLY A 83 -2.80 -5.32 -4.69
N THR A 84 -1.58 -4.83 -4.88
CA THR A 84 -0.37 -5.65 -5.00
C THR A 84 -0.07 -6.38 -3.69
N ILE A 85 -0.14 -5.71 -2.53
CA ILE A 85 0.04 -6.34 -1.23
C ILE A 85 -0.99 -7.48 -1.04
N CYS A 86 -2.27 -7.23 -1.33
CA CYS A 86 -3.33 -8.22 -1.15
C CYS A 86 -3.26 -9.40 -2.16
N SER A 87 -2.35 -9.36 -3.13
CA SER A 87 -2.22 -10.44 -4.12
C SER A 87 -1.66 -11.75 -3.51
N SER A 88 -0.84 -11.67 -2.45
CA SER A 88 -0.32 -12.84 -1.73
C SER A 88 -1.09 -13.11 -0.45
N LYS A 89 -0.94 -14.33 0.10
CA LYS A 89 -1.56 -14.69 1.38
C LYS A 89 -0.97 -13.88 2.53
N GLU A 90 0.35 -13.78 2.58
CA GLU A 90 1.11 -13.08 3.61
C GLU A 90 0.76 -11.59 3.63
N GLY A 91 0.62 -10.97 2.46
CA GLY A 91 0.19 -9.57 2.36
C GLY A 91 -1.26 -9.36 2.77
N ARG A 92 -2.17 -10.29 2.46
CA ARG A 92 -3.55 -10.25 2.99
C ARG A 92 -3.57 -10.36 4.50
N ASP A 93 -2.85 -11.34 5.06
CA ASP A 93 -2.77 -11.54 6.51
C ASP A 93 -2.18 -10.29 7.18
N PHE A 94 -1.19 -9.64 6.57
CA PHE A 94 -0.63 -8.38 7.04
C PHE A 94 -1.65 -7.24 7.09
N ILE A 95 -2.44 -7.06 6.02
CA ILE A 95 -3.48 -6.02 5.95
C ILE A 95 -4.65 -6.32 6.91
N LEU A 96 -5.10 -7.57 6.99
CA LEU A 96 -6.22 -7.99 7.86
C LEU A 96 -5.91 -7.80 9.34
N ASN A 97 -4.65 -7.95 9.75
CA ASN A 97 -4.23 -7.73 11.13
C ASN A 97 -3.91 -6.26 11.43
N HIS A 98 -4.01 -5.36 10.44
CA HIS A 98 -3.74 -3.94 10.64
C HIS A 98 -4.94 -3.22 11.27
N THR A 99 -4.67 -2.27 12.16
CA THR A 99 -5.72 -1.49 12.86
C THR A 99 -6.60 -0.67 11.91
N SER A 100 -6.05 -0.25 10.76
CA SER A 100 -6.74 0.51 9.72
C SER A 100 -7.60 -0.32 8.76
N ILE A 101 -7.76 -1.65 8.96
CA ILE A 101 -8.47 -2.52 8.01
C ILE A 101 -9.89 -2.03 7.70
N ASN A 102 -10.64 -1.60 8.71
CA ASN A 102 -12.02 -1.13 8.54
C ASN A 102 -12.08 0.15 7.71
N ASP A 103 -11.16 1.09 7.94
CA ASP A 103 -11.06 2.32 7.17
C ASP A 103 -10.64 2.04 5.72
N ILE A 104 -9.69 1.12 5.52
CA ILE A 104 -9.26 0.68 4.19
C ILE A 104 -10.46 0.10 3.43
N VAL A 105 -11.19 -0.85 4.02
CA VAL A 105 -12.34 -1.49 3.36
C VAL A 105 -13.42 -0.46 3.03
N SER A 106 -13.74 0.44 3.97
CA SER A 106 -14.71 1.51 3.75
C SER A 106 -14.30 2.43 2.60
N ASN A 107 -13.06 2.94 2.62
CA ASN A 107 -12.54 3.84 1.60
C ASN A 107 -12.48 3.17 0.22
N ILE A 108 -11.99 1.92 0.16
CA ILE A 108 -11.95 1.15 -1.09
C ILE A 108 -13.36 0.91 -1.64
N ALA A 109 -14.34 0.57 -0.79
CA ALA A 109 -15.73 0.40 -1.22
C ALA A 109 -16.33 1.68 -1.80
N MET A 110 -16.00 2.85 -1.23
CA MET A 110 -16.40 4.14 -1.80
C MET A 110 -15.76 4.37 -3.18
N LEU A 111 -14.48 4.01 -3.35
CA LEU A 111 -13.74 4.19 -4.60
C LEU A 111 -14.23 3.32 -5.77
N LEU A 112 -15.07 2.30 -5.51
CA LEU A 112 -15.78 1.58 -6.58
C LEU A 112 -16.66 2.50 -7.44
N ASN A 113 -17.13 3.62 -6.88
CA ASN A 113 -17.92 4.62 -7.59
C ASN A 113 -17.05 5.73 -8.21
N SER A 114 -15.73 5.58 -8.23
CA SER A 114 -14.83 6.58 -8.81
C SER A 114 -15.09 6.74 -10.31
N ILE A 115 -15.09 7.98 -10.78
CA ILE A 115 -15.14 8.30 -12.21
C ILE A 115 -13.86 7.87 -12.94
N ASN A 116 -12.77 7.68 -12.21
CA ASN A 116 -11.52 7.18 -12.76
C ASN A 116 -11.56 5.64 -12.76
N VAL A 117 -11.68 5.07 -13.97
CA VAL A 117 -11.80 3.62 -14.18
C VAL A 117 -10.63 2.81 -13.60
N TRP A 118 -9.42 3.39 -13.55
CA TRP A 118 -8.26 2.72 -12.99
C TRP A 118 -8.34 2.64 -11.47
N ILE A 119 -8.80 3.71 -10.83
CA ILE A 119 -9.06 3.72 -9.38
C ILE A 119 -10.17 2.73 -9.03
N ALA A 120 -11.30 2.77 -9.76
CA ALA A 120 -12.41 1.84 -9.54
C ALA A 120 -12.00 0.38 -9.77
N GLY A 121 -11.20 0.11 -10.82
CA GLY A 121 -10.66 -1.22 -11.12
C GLY A 121 -9.72 -1.74 -10.04
N ASN A 122 -8.77 -0.91 -9.58
CA ASN A 122 -7.87 -1.28 -8.49
C ASN A 122 -8.64 -1.49 -7.17
N ALA A 123 -9.65 -0.66 -6.90
CA ALA A 123 -10.49 -0.82 -5.73
C ALA A 123 -11.25 -2.16 -5.74
N ALA A 124 -11.83 -2.54 -6.88
CA ALA A 124 -12.49 -3.83 -7.05
C ALA A 124 -11.52 -5.00 -6.85
N LEU A 125 -10.28 -4.89 -7.35
CA LEU A 125 -9.24 -5.90 -7.14
C LEU A 125 -8.85 -6.05 -5.67
N VAL A 126 -8.70 -4.94 -4.94
CA VAL A 126 -8.42 -4.97 -3.50
C VAL A 126 -9.54 -5.69 -2.76
N LEU A 127 -10.80 -5.29 -2.97
CA LEU A 127 -11.95 -5.92 -2.30
C LEU A 127 -12.13 -7.38 -2.65
N ALA A 128 -11.91 -7.77 -3.90
CA ALA A 128 -11.98 -9.16 -4.32
C ALA A 128 -10.91 -10.04 -3.65
N ARG A 129 -9.82 -9.43 -3.17
CA ARG A 129 -8.70 -10.12 -2.52
C ARG A 129 -8.83 -10.14 -1.00
N ILE A 130 -9.45 -9.14 -0.38
CA ILE A 130 -9.66 -9.13 1.08
C ILE A 130 -10.85 -10.05 1.41
N PRO A 131 -10.64 -11.16 2.15
CA PRO A 131 -11.73 -12.04 2.54
C PRO A 131 -12.68 -11.29 3.48
N ILE A 132 -13.92 -11.10 3.04
CA ILE A 132 -14.97 -10.37 3.80
C ILE A 132 -15.35 -11.13 5.09
N GLU A 133 -15.12 -12.45 5.13
CA GLU A 133 -15.47 -13.32 6.28
C GLU A 133 -14.71 -13.02 7.59
N GLY A 134 -13.69 -12.13 7.56
CA GLY A 134 -12.89 -11.77 8.74
C GLY A 134 -13.03 -10.32 9.22
N ILE A 135 -13.90 -9.51 8.61
CA ILE A 135 -14.12 -8.11 8.99
C ILE A 135 -15.28 -8.07 10.00
N GLY A 136 -14.95 -8.01 11.28
CA GLY A 136 -15.91 -7.99 12.40
C GLY A 136 -15.54 -6.95 13.44
#